data_AF-A0A3C1A2M7-F1
#
_entry.id   AF-A0A3C1A2M7-F1
#
_cell.length_a   1.000
_cell.length_b   1.000
_cell.length_c   1.000
_cell.angle_alpha   90.00
_cell.angle_beta   90.00
_cell.angle_gamma   90.00
#
_symmetry.space_group_name_H-M   'P 1'
#
loop_
_entity.id
_entity.type
_entity.pdbx_description
1 polymer ?
#
loop_
_entity_poly.entity_id
_entity_poly.type
_entity_poly.pdbx_seq_one_letter_code
_entity_poly.pdbx_strand_id
1 'polypeptide(L)'
;GKLCIKGWNAHAFIHHQDRLTKPLVRRDGRFIEVGWDEALELVAKRLTAIKEKDGPDAIGVLSSAKATNEENYLLQKFTRAVLGTNNIDHCARL
;
A
#
# COMPACT_ATOMS: atom_id res chain seq x y z
N GLY A 1 31.74 7.43 -12.03
CA GLY A 1 30.49 6.65 -12.23
C GLY A 1 29.77 7.15 -13.46
N LYS A 2 29.01 6.29 -14.16
CA LYS A 2 28.15 6.67 -15.28
C LYS A 2 26.71 6.28 -14.95
N LEU A 3 25.77 7.19 -15.17
CA LEU A 3 24.33 6.93 -15.05
C LEU A 3 23.69 6.92 -16.44
N CYS A 4 22.64 6.11 -16.63
CA CYS A 4 21.81 6.18 -17.83
C CYS A 4 20.86 7.39 -17.74
N ILE A 5 20.19 7.72 -18.86
CA ILE A 5 19.27 8.86 -18.91
C ILE A 5 18.17 8.81 -17.84
N LYS A 6 17.65 7.61 -17.52
CA LYS A 6 16.63 7.45 -16.47
C LYS A 6 17.20 7.73 -15.07
N GLY A 7 18.41 7.26 -14.79
CA GLY A 7 19.08 7.50 -13.51
C GLY A 7 19.38 8.98 -13.29
N TRP A 8 19.85 9.68 -14.32
CA TRP A 8 20.08 11.12 -14.28
C TRP A 8 18.82 11.94 -13.96
N ASN A 9 17.66 11.50 -14.45
CA ASN A 9 16.39 12.24 -14.32
C ASN A 9 15.45 11.67 -13.24
N ALA A 10 15.88 10.66 -12.48
CA ALA A 10 15.01 9.94 -11.55
C ALA A 10 14.42 10.81 -10.43
N HIS A 11 14.97 11.99 -10.15
CA HIS A 11 14.47 12.89 -9.12
C HIS A 11 13.34 13.81 -9.60
N ALA A 12 13.04 13.89 -10.90
CA ALA A 12 12.05 14.84 -11.40
C ALA A 12 10.61 14.49 -10.96
N PHE A 13 10.26 13.19 -10.94
CA PHE A 13 8.88 12.76 -10.72
C PHE A 13 8.37 13.03 -9.30
N ILE A 14 9.26 13.13 -8.30
CA ILE A 14 8.85 13.41 -6.92
C ILE A 14 8.32 14.85 -6.73
N HIS A 15 8.55 15.73 -7.71
CA HIS A 15 8.09 17.12 -7.73
C HIS A 15 6.93 17.37 -8.71
N HIS A 16 6.38 16.33 -9.34
CA HIS A 16 5.26 16.48 -10.27
C HIS A 16 4.01 16.98 -9.54
N GLN A 17 3.24 17.90 -10.16
CA GLN A 17 2.06 18.51 -9.54
C GLN A 17 0.96 17.49 -9.21
N ASP A 18 0.84 16.44 -10.03
CA ASP A 18 -0.13 15.36 -9.82
C ASP A 18 0.24 14.39 -8.68
N ARG A 19 1.36 14.61 -7.97
CA ARG A 19 1.73 13.76 -6.85
C ARG A 19 0.71 13.91 -5.73
N LEU A 20 0.06 12.81 -5.36
CA LEU A 20 -0.87 12.80 -4.23
C LEU A 20 -0.15 13.14 -2.92
N THR A 21 -0.72 14.08 -2.18
CA THR A 21 -0.19 14.57 -0.90
C THR A 21 -1.10 14.24 0.29
N LYS A 22 -2.31 13.75 0.03
CA LYS A 22 -3.29 13.38 1.05
C LYS A 22 -3.97 12.05 0.73
N PRO A 23 -4.47 11.33 1.75
CA PRO A 23 -5.34 10.18 1.56
C PRO A 23 -6.63 10.56 0.82
N LEU A 24 -7.13 9.65 -0.01
CA LEU A 24 -8.38 9.78 -0.76
C LEU A 24 -9.31 8.62 -0.45
N VAL A 25 -10.57 8.91 -0.14
CA VAL A 25 -11.62 7.89 0.09
C VAL A 25 -12.69 8.01 -0.98
N ARG A 26 -13.14 6.86 -1.51
CA ARG A 26 -14.21 6.82 -2.50
C ARG A 26 -15.59 6.91 -1.84
N ARG A 27 -16.34 7.97 -2.13
CA ARG A 27 -17.74 8.20 -1.71
C ARG A 27 -18.57 8.54 -2.94
N ASP A 28 -19.72 7.88 -3.09
CA ASP A 28 -20.64 8.12 -4.22
C ASP A 28 -19.97 8.12 -5.59
N GLY A 29 -19.02 7.19 -5.78
CA GLY A 29 -18.28 7.03 -7.04
C GLY A 29 -17.14 8.03 -7.28
N ARG A 30 -16.87 8.96 -6.36
CA ARG A 30 -15.79 9.96 -6.48
C ARG A 30 -14.77 9.86 -5.35
N PHE A 31 -13.52 10.24 -5.62
CA PHE A 31 -12.48 10.33 -4.60
C PHE A 31 -12.55 11.68 -3.88
N ILE A 32 -12.51 11.66 -2.55
CA ILE A 32 -12.56 12.83 -1.69
C ILE A 32 -11.35 12.80 -0.76
N GLU A 33 -10.67 13.93 -0.60
CA GLU A 33 -9.57 14.09 0.36
C GLU A 33 -10.05 13.93 1.81
N VAL A 34 -9.29 13.17 2.60
CA VAL A 34 -9.55 12.95 4.02
C VAL A 34 -8.26 13.07 4.85
N GLY A 35 -8.41 13.14 6.17
CA GLY A 35 -7.28 13.07 7.11
C GLY A 35 -6.73 11.65 7.27
N TRP A 36 -5.51 11.54 7.80
CA TRP A 36 -4.88 10.24 8.07
C TRP A 36 -5.66 9.39 9.07
N ASP A 37 -6.15 9.98 10.16
CA ASP A 37 -6.90 9.25 11.19
C ASP A 37 -8.18 8.63 10.62
N GLU A 38 -8.92 9.41 9.83
CA GLU A 38 -10.14 8.94 9.16
C GLU A 38 -9.85 7.82 8.16
N ALA A 39 -8.78 7.95 7.36
CA ALA A 39 -8.39 6.95 6.38
C ALA A 39 -7.98 5.62 7.05
N LEU A 40 -7.15 5.70 8.10
CA LEU A 40 -6.65 4.53 8.81
C LEU A 40 -7.77 3.82 9.59
N GLU A 41 -8.63 4.57 10.27
CA GLU A 41 -9.79 4.01 11.00
C GLU A 41 -10.75 3.29 10.03
N LEU A 42 -11.00 3.89 8.87
CA LEU A 42 -11.84 3.27 7.84
C LEU A 42 -11.24 1.95 7.35
N VAL A 43 -9.95 1.93 7.04
CA VAL A 43 -9.26 0.71 6.54
C VAL A 43 -9.24 -0.37 7.62
N ALA A 44 -8.85 -0.02 8.85
CA ALA A 44 -8.81 -0.96 9.97
C ALA A 44 -10.18 -1.58 10.23
N LYS A 45 -11.24 -0.77 10.34
CA LYS A 45 -12.60 -1.25 10.54
C LYS A 45 -13.06 -2.22 9.45
N ARG A 46 -12.76 -1.91 8.18
CA ARG A 46 -13.16 -2.76 7.04
C ARG A 46 -12.39 -4.06 6.99
N LEU A 47 -11.07 -4.03 7.19
CA LEU A 47 -10.25 -5.23 7.22
C LEU A 47 -10.62 -6.15 8.38
N THR A 48 -10.87 -5.60 9.57
CA THR A 48 -11.35 -6.37 10.72
C THR A 48 -12.69 -7.03 10.43
N ALA A 49 -13.67 -6.29 9.89
CA ALA A 49 -14.98 -6.85 9.56
C ALA A 49 -14.91 -7.99 8.52
N ILE A 50 -14.04 -7.86 7.51
CA ILE A 50 -13.81 -8.93 6.53
C ILE A 50 -13.16 -10.14 7.21
N LYS A 51 -12.13 -9.93 8.03
CA LYS A 51 -11.43 -11.00 8.75
C LYS A 51 -12.37 -11.77 9.69
N GLU A 52 -13.26 -11.07 10.40
CA GLU A 52 -14.23 -11.67 11.31
C GLU A 52 -15.30 -12.47 10.57
N LYS A 53 -15.75 -11.99 9.41
CA LYS A 53 -16.83 -12.60 8.63
C LYS A 53 -16.36 -13.77 7.76
N ASP A 54 -15.30 -13.54 6.99
CA ASP A 54 -14.87 -14.43 5.89
C ASP A 54 -13.51 -15.10 6.18
N GLY A 55 -12.91 -14.81 7.35
CA GLY A 55 -11.62 -15.35 7.78
C GLY A 55 -10.41 -14.55 7.27
N PRO A 56 -9.21 -14.81 7.80
CA PRO A 56 -7.99 -14.06 7.45
C PRO A 56 -7.56 -14.26 5.99
N ASP A 57 -7.83 -15.43 5.40
CA ASP A 57 -7.46 -15.75 4.02
C ASP A 57 -8.33 -15.04 2.97
N ALA A 58 -9.38 -14.32 3.38
CA ALA A 58 -10.15 -13.43 2.50
C ALA A 58 -9.39 -12.12 2.18
N ILE A 59 -8.26 -11.86 2.84
CA ILE A 59 -7.46 -10.65 2.68
C ILE A 59 -6.14 -10.99 1.99
N GLY A 60 -5.69 -10.13 1.08
CA GLY A 60 -4.40 -10.24 0.42
C GLY A 60 -3.61 -8.93 0.43
N VAL A 61 -2.28 -9.03 0.43
CA VAL A 61 -1.36 -7.88 0.40
C VAL A 61 -0.41 -8.01 -0.79
N LEU A 62 -0.22 -6.91 -1.54
CA LEU A 62 0.74 -6.85 -2.64
C LEU A 62 1.86 -5.87 -2.28
N SER A 63 3.09 -6.38 -2.27
CA SER A 63 4.31 -5.62 -1.98
C SER A 63 5.06 -5.25 -3.26
N SER A 64 6.13 -4.45 -3.16
CA SER A 64 6.79 -3.85 -4.32
C SER A 64 8.31 -3.95 -4.29
N ALA A 65 8.92 -4.24 -5.44
CA ALA A 65 10.37 -4.21 -5.63
C ALA A 65 10.95 -2.78 -5.58
N LYS A 66 10.08 -1.77 -5.64
CA LYS A 66 10.45 -0.36 -5.52
C LYS A 66 10.45 0.14 -4.07
N ALA A 67 9.81 -0.61 -3.17
CA ALA A 67 9.83 -0.35 -1.74
C ALA A 67 11.15 -0.85 -1.13
N THR A 68 11.48 -0.40 0.07
CA THR A 68 12.68 -0.89 0.76
C THR A 68 12.50 -2.31 1.29
N ASN A 69 13.60 -2.97 1.64
CA ASN A 69 13.56 -4.30 2.24
C ASN A 69 12.84 -4.28 3.60
N GLU A 70 13.01 -3.20 4.36
CA GLU A 70 12.36 -2.97 5.65
C GLU A 70 10.85 -2.81 5.50
N GLU A 71 10.40 -2.05 4.50
CA GLU A 71 8.97 -1.90 4.20
C GLU A 71 8.36 -3.23 3.78
N ASN A 72 9.04 -3.99 2.91
CA ASN A 72 8.60 -5.33 2.53
C ASN A 72 8.60 -6.30 3.72
N TYR A 73 9.56 -6.19 4.64
CA TYR A 73 9.57 -6.94 5.89
C TYR A 73 8.38 -6.57 6.79
N LEU A 74 8.06 -5.28 6.91
CA LEU A 74 6.90 -4.81 7.67
C LEU A 74 5.59 -5.31 7.06
N LEU A 75 5.43 -5.26 5.73
CA LEU A 75 4.24 -5.75 5.03
C LEU A 75 4.05 -7.26 5.23
N GLN A 76 5.11 -8.05 5.12
CA GLN A 76 4.99 -9.50 5.34
C GLN A 76 4.69 -9.82 6.81
N LYS A 77 5.27 -9.06 7.75
CA LYS A 77 5.00 -9.23 9.19
C LYS A 77 3.57 -8.84 9.51
N PHE A 78 3.08 -7.72 8.99
CA PHE A 78 1.69 -7.31 9.12
C PHE A 78 0.73 -8.39 8.58
N THR A 79 1.00 -8.91 7.39
CA THR A 79 0.14 -9.93 6.78
C THR A 79 0.10 -11.22 7.61
N ARG A 80 1.27 -11.72 8.02
CA ARG A 80 1.35 -13.01 8.74
C ARG A 80 0.96 -12.91 10.20
N ALA A 81 1.39 -11.86 10.91
CA ALA A 81 1.19 -11.73 12.35
C ALA A 81 -0.09 -10.97 12.73
N VAL A 82 -0.50 -9.97 11.94
CA VAL A 82 -1.68 -9.13 12.27
C VAL A 82 -2.91 -9.63 11.53
N LEU A 83 -2.82 -9.77 10.20
CA LEU A 83 -3.94 -10.29 9.41
C LEU A 83 -4.14 -11.79 9.66
N GLY A 84 -3.06 -12.55 9.81
CA GLY A 84 -3.10 -13.99 10.12
C GLY A 84 -3.20 -14.88 8.88
N THR A 85 -2.73 -14.40 7.73
CA THR A 85 -2.72 -15.13 6.47
C THR A 85 -1.32 -15.12 5.84
N ASN A 86 -1.06 -16.05 4.93
CA ASN A 86 0.12 -16.05 4.08
C ASN A 86 -0.12 -15.42 2.70
N ASN A 87 -1.31 -14.85 2.47
CA ASN A 87 -1.68 -14.19 1.23
C ASN A 87 -0.96 -12.85 1.04
N ILE A 88 0.35 -12.90 0.85
CA ILE A 88 1.19 -11.78 0.42
C ILE A 88 1.94 -12.15 -0.84
N ASP A 89 1.99 -11.22 -1.79
CA ASP A 89 2.75 -11.38 -3.02
C ASP A 89 3.63 -10.17 -3.34
N HIS A 90 4.49 -10.32 -4.34
CA HIS A 90 5.49 -9.34 -4.74
C HIS A 90 5.60 -9.29 -6.27
N CYS A 91 5.88 -8.12 -6.83
CA CYS A 91 5.94 -7.93 -8.28
C CYS A 91 7.01 -8.75 -9.03
N ALA A 92 7.92 -9.42 -8.32
CA ALA A 92 8.88 -10.36 -8.91
C ALA A 92 8.28 -11.74 -9.23
N ARG A 93 7.02 -11.99 -8.87
CA ARG A 93 6.28 -13.21 -9.17
C ARG A 93 5.38 -13.08 -10.41
N LEU A 94 5.25 -11.87 -10.96
CA LEU A 94 4.61 -11.56 -12.24
C LEU A 94 5.68 -11.45 -13.34
#